data_AF-A8ZKW7-F1
#
_entry.id   AF-A8ZKW7-F1
#
_cell.length_a   1.000
_cell.length_b   1.000
_cell.length_c   1.000
_cell.angle_alpha   90.00
_cell.angle_beta   90.00
_cell.angle_gamma   90.00
#
_symmetry.space_group_name_H-M   'P 1'
#
loop_
_entity.id
_entity.type
_entity.pdbx_description
1 polymer ?
#
loop_
_entity_poly.entity_id
_entity_poly.type
_entity_poly.pdbx_seq_one_letter_code
_entity_poly.pdbx_strand_id
1 'polypeptide(L)'
;MTFIPSLSQIQLEILRVAKLSSGEMLNLSLEAPIEQDEGPPSAHPQFVQELVDWGLIEVYFKHVHIGTSRFQQDSWAEYCADLSLPSIRAWELWRQEFISEQEGATHVLTPGERFGEFSEVWVEEMRFRAVQPS
;
A
#
# COMPACT_ATOMS: atom_id res chain seq x y z
N MET A 1 4.50 -25.74 23.96
CA MET A 1 4.55 -25.81 22.49
C MET A 1 4.83 -24.42 21.99
N THR A 2 5.96 -24.20 21.32
CA THR A 2 6.30 -22.91 20.71
C THR A 2 5.55 -22.86 19.37
N PHE A 3 4.51 -22.03 19.28
CA PHE A 3 3.80 -21.78 18.03
C PHE A 3 4.63 -20.80 17.21
N ILE A 4 5.08 -21.22 16.03
CA ILE A 4 5.75 -20.34 15.06
C ILE A 4 4.69 -19.97 14.02
N PRO A 5 4.20 -18.72 13.99
CA PRO A 5 3.22 -18.32 13.00
C PRO A 5 3.80 -18.40 11.59
N SER A 6 3.00 -18.88 10.62
CA SER A 6 3.34 -18.78 9.21
C SER A 6 3.08 -17.34 8.74
N LEU A 7 4.16 -16.60 8.48
CA LEU A 7 4.09 -15.21 8.05
C LEU A 7 4.03 -15.10 6.53
N SER A 8 3.25 -14.14 6.02
CA SER A 8 3.28 -13.75 4.61
C SER A 8 4.61 -13.06 4.27
N GLN A 9 4.93 -12.97 2.98
CA GLN A 9 6.14 -12.28 2.53
C GLN A 9 6.16 -10.80 2.97
N ILE A 10 5.00 -10.12 2.93
CA ILE A 10 4.85 -8.73 3.37
C ILE A 10 5.13 -8.62 4.87
N GLN A 11 4.56 -9.51 5.69
CA GLN A 11 4.79 -9.54 7.13
C GLN A 11 6.28 -9.77 7.45
N LEU A 12 6.95 -10.66 6.71
CA LEU A 12 8.38 -10.89 6.86
C LEU A 12 9.23 -9.66 6.52
N GLU A 13 8.90 -8.94 5.45
CA GLU A 13 9.61 -7.70 5.09
C GLU A 13 9.39 -6.59 6.13
N ILE A 14 8.15 -6.41 6.62
CA ILE A 14 7.86 -5.47 7.70
C ILE A 14 8.73 -5.76 8.92
N LEU A 15 8.78 -7.02 9.37
CA LEU A 15 9.58 -7.42 10.52
C LEU A 15 11.09 -7.30 10.25
N ARG A 16 11.54 -7.57 9.02
CA ARG A 16 12.94 -7.40 8.63
C ARG A 16 13.36 -5.94 8.75
N VAL A 17 12.58 -5.02 8.18
CA VAL A 17 12.84 -3.57 8.27
C VAL A 17 12.80 -3.10 9.72
N ALA A 18 11.78 -3.52 10.48
CA ALA A 18 11.65 -3.17 11.90
C ALA A 18 12.81 -3.67 12.77
N LYS A 19 13.36 -4.84 12.46
CA LYS A 19 14.54 -5.38 13.14
C LYS A 19 15.81 -4.59 12.81
N LEU A 20 15.98 -4.17 11.55
CA LEU A 20 17.13 -3.36 11.13
C LEU A 20 17.12 -1.97 11.77
N SER A 21 15.93 -1.40 11.97
CA SER A 21 15.71 -0.10 12.62
C SER A 21 15.30 -0.25 14.10
N SER A 22 15.96 -1.18 14.82
CA SER A 22 15.61 -1.55 16.19
C SER A 22 15.49 -0.33 17.12
N GLY A 23 14.28 -0.09 17.64
CA GLY A 23 13.97 0.99 18.58
C GLY A 23 13.45 2.27 17.93
N GLU A 24 13.47 2.37 16.60
CA GLU A 24 12.90 3.48 15.87
C GLU A 24 11.40 3.26 15.57
N MET A 25 10.67 4.36 15.45
CA MET A 25 9.32 4.32 14.89
C MET A 25 9.41 4.37 13.36
N LEU A 26 8.84 3.36 12.71
CA LEU A 26 8.73 3.25 11.27
C LEU A 26 7.36 3.71 10.78
N ASN A 27 7.32 4.23 9.56
CA ASN A 27 6.07 4.55 8.88
C ASN A 27 5.73 3.43 7.90
N LEU A 28 4.49 2.94 7.94
CA LEU A 28 3.88 2.09 6.91
C LEU A 28 2.78 2.91 6.25
N SER A 29 2.80 2.99 4.92
CA SER A 29 1.76 3.65 4.13
C SER A 29 1.14 2.60 3.21
N LEU A 30 -0.19 2.49 3.27
CA LEU A 30 -0.95 1.53 2.49
C LEU A 30 -2.03 2.25 1.71
N GLU A 31 -2.31 1.74 0.52
CA GLU A 31 -3.35 2.25 -0.35
C GLU A 31 -4.48 1.21 -0.46
N ALA A 32 -5.72 1.67 -0.37
CA ALA A 32 -6.91 0.87 -0.60
C ALA A 32 -7.86 1.62 -1.55
N PRO A 33 -8.54 0.91 -2.48
CA PRO A 33 -9.50 1.54 -3.37
C PRO A 33 -10.65 2.17 -2.57
N ILE A 34 -11.22 3.26 -3.07
CA ILE A 34 -12.47 3.82 -2.55
C ILE A 34 -13.62 3.07 -3.22
N GLU A 35 -14.32 2.24 -2.46
CA GLU A 35 -15.54 1.56 -2.91
C GLU A 35 -16.77 2.46 -2.67
N GLN A 36 -17.73 2.45 -3.60
CA GLN A 36 -18.97 3.21 -3.42
C GLN A 36 -19.73 2.65 -2.22
N ASP A 37 -20.12 3.54 -1.31
CA ASP A 37 -20.82 3.26 -0.04
C ASP A 37 -19.96 2.74 1.14
N GLU A 38 -18.65 2.54 0.94
CA GLU A 38 -17.74 2.23 2.04
C GLU A 38 -17.06 3.49 2.61
N GLY A 39 -17.19 3.68 3.92
CA GLY A 39 -16.45 4.70 4.66
C GLY A 39 -14.94 4.40 4.73
N PRO A 40 -14.14 5.27 5.37
CA PRO A 40 -12.71 5.04 5.52
C PRO A 40 -12.41 3.72 6.28
N PRO A 41 -11.33 3.00 5.90
CA PRO A 41 -10.88 1.80 6.62
C PRO A 41 -10.67 2.06 8.11
N SER A 42 -11.53 1.49 8.96
CA SER A 42 -11.48 1.74 10.41
C SER A 42 -10.52 0.80 11.14
N ALA A 43 -10.48 -0.49 10.77
CA ALA A 43 -9.61 -1.49 11.35
C ALA A 43 -8.24 -1.56 10.65
N HIS A 44 -7.23 -2.12 11.32
CA HIS A 44 -5.97 -2.43 10.65
C HIS A 44 -6.20 -3.48 9.55
N PRO A 45 -5.43 -3.44 8.45
CA PRO A 45 -5.38 -4.53 7.50
C PRO A 45 -5.03 -5.82 8.22
N GLN A 46 -5.65 -6.92 7.82
CA GLN A 46 -5.54 -8.20 8.52
C GLN A 46 -4.08 -8.60 8.78
N PHE A 47 -3.20 -8.45 7.78
CA PHE A 47 -1.79 -8.82 7.92
C PHE A 47 -1.04 -7.97 8.96
N VAL A 48 -1.46 -6.72 9.21
CA VAL A 48 -0.91 -5.86 10.27
C VAL A 48 -1.49 -6.27 11.62
N GLN A 49 -2.82 -6.51 11.67
CA GLN A 49 -3.49 -6.91 12.90
C GLN A 49 -2.91 -8.22 13.45
N GLU A 50 -2.63 -9.20 12.59
CA GLU A 50 -1.98 -10.45 12.99
C GLU A 50 -0.60 -10.23 13.64
N LEU A 51 0.20 -9.29 13.12
CA LEU A 51 1.51 -8.95 13.70
C LEU A 51 1.37 -8.29 15.09
N VAL A 52 0.32 -7.48 15.27
CA VAL A 52 -0.01 -6.87 16.57
C VAL A 52 -0.49 -7.94 17.55
N ASP A 53 -1.39 -8.84 17.11
CA ASP A 53 -1.96 -9.90 17.93
C ASP A 53 -0.90 -10.92 18.39
N TRP A 54 0.10 -11.18 17.55
CA TRP A 54 1.27 -11.98 17.92
C TRP A 54 2.31 -11.23 18.76
N GLY A 55 2.10 -9.94 19.03
CA GLY A 55 3.01 -9.11 19.80
C GLY A 55 4.37 -8.93 19.12
N LEU A 56 4.40 -8.95 17.78
CA LEU A 56 5.63 -8.76 17.00
C LEU A 56 5.87 -7.28 16.69
N ILE A 57 4.80 -6.49 16.58
CA ILE A 57 4.86 -5.04 16.42
C ILE A 57 3.87 -4.33 17.35
N GLU A 58 4.14 -3.08 17.63
CA GLU A 58 3.21 -2.15 18.27
C GLU A 58 2.90 -1.00 17.31
N VAL A 59 1.62 -0.71 17.10
CA VAL A 59 1.16 0.45 16.30
C VAL A 59 0.78 1.60 17.23
N TYR A 60 1.32 2.78 16.98
CA TYR A 60 1.21 3.98 17.82
C TYR A 60 0.23 5.01 17.27
N PHE A 61 0.17 5.08 15.96
CA PHE A 61 -0.59 6.09 15.25
C PHE A 61 -1.13 5.44 13.99
N LYS A 62 -2.41 5.73 13.71
CA LYS A 62 -3.08 5.41 12.46
C LYS A 62 -3.80 6.66 12.01
N HIS A 63 -3.57 7.05 10.75
CA HIS A 63 -4.30 8.12 10.09
C HIS A 63 -4.77 7.64 8.74
N VAL A 64 -6.03 7.91 8.44
CA VAL A 64 -6.65 7.57 7.16
C VAL A 64 -7.15 8.85 6.52
N HIS A 65 -6.76 9.06 5.27
CA HIS A 65 -7.17 10.21 4.48
C HIS A 65 -7.36 9.80 3.02
N ILE A 66 -8.02 10.66 2.25
CA ILE A 66 -8.10 10.52 0.80
C ILE A 66 -6.84 11.13 0.19
N GLY A 67 -6.18 10.38 -0.69
CA GLY A 67 -5.02 10.84 -1.43
C GLY A 67 -4.98 10.24 -2.83
N THR A 68 -4.10 10.75 -3.68
CA THR A 68 -3.82 10.16 -5.00
C THR A 68 -2.92 8.93 -4.84
N SER A 69 -3.22 7.85 -5.58
CA SER A 69 -2.39 6.62 -5.54
C SER A 69 -0.95 6.90 -5.95
N ARG A 70 0.00 6.72 -5.02
CA ARG A 70 1.44 6.75 -5.30
C ARG A 70 1.88 5.52 -6.08
N PHE A 71 1.28 4.36 -5.79
CA PHE A 71 1.58 3.14 -6.54
C PHE A 71 1.33 3.31 -8.04
N GLN A 72 0.21 3.93 -8.41
CA GLN A 72 -0.07 4.26 -9.81
C GLN A 72 0.86 5.34 -10.36
N GLN A 73 1.19 6.37 -9.56
CA GLN A 73 2.12 7.43 -9.95
C GLN A 73 3.50 6.88 -10.29
N ASP A 74 4.04 6.02 -9.43
CA ASP A 74 5.36 5.44 -9.59
C ASP A 74 5.39 4.50 -10.80
N SER A 75 4.36 3.65 -10.96
CA SER A 75 4.24 2.77 -12.13
C SER A 75 4.12 3.55 -13.44
N TRP A 76 3.33 4.63 -13.46
CA TRP A 76 3.22 5.48 -14.65
C TRP A 76 4.52 6.23 -14.95
N ALA A 77 5.20 6.73 -13.91
CA ALA A 77 6.48 7.40 -14.05
C ALA A 77 7.55 6.46 -14.62
N GLU A 78 7.57 5.20 -14.16
CA GLU A 78 8.45 4.15 -14.70
C GLU A 78 8.14 3.86 -16.16
N TYR A 79 6.85 3.69 -16.52
CA TYR A 79 6.44 3.50 -17.91
C TYR A 79 6.84 4.68 -18.81
N CYS A 80 6.74 5.91 -18.29
CA CYS A 80 7.10 7.11 -19.03
C CYS A 80 8.61 7.32 -19.20
N ALA A 81 9.46 6.63 -18.43
CA ALA A 81 10.90 6.86 -18.45
C ALA A 81 11.51 6.67 -19.86
N ASP A 82 10.94 5.77 -20.66
CA ASP A 82 11.40 5.45 -22.02
C ASP A 82 10.62 6.20 -23.12
N LEU A 83 9.65 7.03 -22.75
CA LEU A 83 8.83 7.77 -23.71
C LEU A 83 9.40 9.16 -23.98
N SER A 84 9.50 9.52 -25.26
CA SER A 84 9.90 10.87 -25.68
C SER A 84 8.96 11.97 -25.16
N LEU A 85 7.65 11.69 -25.13
CA LEU A 85 6.60 12.51 -24.51
C LEU A 85 5.42 11.62 -24.08
N PRO A 86 4.84 11.84 -22.88
CA PRO A 86 3.59 11.18 -22.48
C PRO A 86 2.45 11.55 -23.46
N SER A 87 1.63 10.58 -23.86
CA SER A 87 0.47 10.78 -24.73
C SER A 87 -0.73 9.99 -24.24
N ILE A 88 -1.95 10.38 -24.66
CA ILE A 88 -3.20 9.66 -24.31
C ILE A 88 -3.11 8.18 -24.71
N ARG A 89 -2.51 7.89 -25.87
CA ARG A 89 -2.32 6.52 -26.34
C ARG A 89 -1.35 5.72 -25.47
N ALA A 90 -0.26 6.36 -25.03
CA ALA A 90 0.69 5.71 -24.13
C ALA A 90 0.04 5.41 -22.76
N TRP A 91 -0.80 6.32 -22.27
CA TRP A 91 -1.58 6.11 -21.06
C TRP A 91 -2.55 4.93 -21.17
N GLU A 92 -3.31 4.84 -22.26
CA GLU A 92 -4.24 3.72 -22.49
C GLU A 92 -3.53 2.37 -22.53
N LEU A 93 -2.34 2.31 -23.13
CA LEU A 93 -1.52 1.10 -23.20
C LEU A 93 -1.01 0.70 -21.81
N TRP A 94 -0.37 1.62 -21.09
CA TRP A 94 0.06 1.39 -19.71
C TRP A 94 -1.08 0.91 -18.83
N ARG A 95 -2.25 1.56 -18.93
CA ARG A 95 -3.43 1.18 -18.15
C ARG A 95 -3.86 -0.26 -18.43
N GLN A 96 -3.86 -0.70 -19.69
CA GLN A 96 -4.22 -2.08 -20.04
C GLN A 96 -3.24 -3.09 -19.47
N GLU A 97 -1.95 -2.79 -19.57
CA GLU A 97 -0.87 -3.63 -19.02
C GLU A 97 -0.99 -3.71 -17.49
N PHE A 98 -1.10 -2.55 -16.82
CA PHE A 98 -1.29 -2.44 -15.39
C PHE A 98 -2.54 -3.20 -14.90
N ILE A 99 -3.68 -3.11 -15.61
CA ILE A 99 -4.89 -3.92 -15.28
C ILE A 99 -4.58 -5.41 -15.35
N SER A 100 -3.88 -5.83 -16.40
CA SER A 100 -3.64 -7.25 -16.66
C SER A 100 -2.72 -7.91 -15.62
N GLU A 101 -1.80 -7.14 -15.04
CA GLU A 101 -0.85 -7.62 -14.02
C GLU A 101 -1.48 -7.77 -12.62
N GLN A 102 -2.61 -7.10 -12.35
CA GLN A 102 -3.22 -7.06 -11.02
C GLN A 102 -4.17 -8.26 -10.73
N GLU A 103 -3.97 -9.42 -11.38
CA GLU A 103 -4.68 -10.70 -11.18
C GLU A 103 -6.11 -10.58 -10.59
N GLY A 104 -7.02 -9.93 -11.32
CA GLY A 104 -8.43 -9.86 -10.92
C GLY A 104 -8.81 -8.70 -9.98
N ALA A 105 -7.95 -7.70 -9.82
CA ALA A 105 -8.35 -6.42 -9.23
C ALA A 105 -9.57 -5.86 -9.98
N THR A 106 -10.73 -5.89 -9.32
CA THR A 106 -12.01 -5.50 -9.90
C THR A 106 -12.10 -4.00 -10.11
N HIS A 107 -11.16 -3.24 -9.53
CA HIS A 107 -11.15 -1.79 -9.50
C HIS A 107 -9.82 -1.26 -10.02
N VAL A 108 -9.72 -1.14 -11.34
CA VAL A 108 -8.76 -0.21 -11.94
C VAL A 108 -9.47 1.10 -12.17
N LEU A 109 -9.19 2.01 -11.25
CA LEU A 109 -9.85 3.28 -11.12
C LEU A 109 -9.53 4.20 -12.33
N THR A 110 -10.47 5.10 -12.61
CA THR A 110 -10.56 5.86 -13.86
C THR A 110 -9.74 7.16 -13.73
N PRO A 111 -9.06 7.65 -14.79
CA PRO A 111 -8.32 8.91 -14.71
C PRO A 111 -9.24 10.10 -14.39
N GLY A 112 -8.73 11.05 -13.62
CA GLY A 112 -9.31 12.41 -13.51
C GLY A 112 -9.06 13.24 -14.77
N GLU A 113 -9.54 14.49 -14.79
CA GLU A 113 -9.79 15.31 -15.98
C GLU A 113 -8.52 15.69 -16.79
N ARG A 114 -7.31 15.34 -16.33
CA ARG A 114 -6.04 15.81 -16.92
C ARG A 114 -5.03 14.72 -17.29
N PHE A 115 -5.40 13.44 -17.26
CA PHE A 115 -4.46 12.33 -17.54
C PHE A 115 -3.24 12.25 -16.58
N GLY A 116 -3.22 13.06 -15.52
CA GLY A 116 -2.26 13.01 -14.40
C GLY A 116 -2.96 13.05 -13.05
N GLU A 117 -4.28 12.99 -13.04
CA GLU A 117 -5.10 12.84 -11.85
C GLU A 117 -5.31 11.34 -11.67
N PHE A 118 -4.40 10.75 -10.90
CA PHE A 118 -4.49 9.39 -10.42
C PHE A 118 -5.71 9.26 -9.53
N SER A 119 -6.29 8.07 -9.50
CA SER A 119 -7.52 7.89 -8.76
C SER A 119 -7.31 8.12 -7.27
N GLU A 120 -8.32 8.70 -6.66
CA GLU A 120 -8.37 8.85 -5.22
C GLU A 120 -8.47 7.47 -4.56
N VAL A 121 -7.62 7.25 -3.58
CA VAL A 121 -7.54 6.04 -2.76
C VAL A 121 -7.61 6.44 -1.30
N TRP A 122 -8.05 5.51 -0.47
CA TRP A 122 -7.81 5.59 0.96
C TRP A 122 -6.32 5.35 1.22
N VAL A 123 -5.66 6.32 1.83
CA VAL A 123 -4.27 6.19 2.28
C VAL A 123 -4.29 5.97 3.79
N GLU A 124 -3.84 4.80 4.23
CA GLU A 124 -3.65 4.45 5.63
C GLU A 124 -2.18 4.60 6.01
N GLU A 125 -1.86 5.61 6.81
CA GLU A 125 -0.54 5.83 7.37
C GLU A 125 -0.49 5.34 8.82
N MET A 126 0.47 4.47 9.09
CA MET A 126 0.69 3.89 10.42
C MET A 126 2.10 4.15 10.89
N ARG A 127 2.24 4.50 12.18
CA ARG A 127 3.54 4.46 12.87
C ARG A 127 3.61 3.23 13.74
N PHE A 128 4.66 2.44 13.56
CA PHE A 128 4.83 1.19 14.30
C PHE A 128 6.30 0.97 14.68
N ARG A 129 6.54 0.04 15.60
CA ARG A 129 7.89 -0.45 15.91
C ARG A 129 7.86 -1.95 16.19
N ALA A 130 8.99 -2.63 16.03
CA ALA A 130 9.13 -4.01 16.50
C ALA A 130 9.06 -4.07 18.03
N VAL A 131 8.38 -5.09 18.54
CA VAL A 131 8.45 -5.45 19.96
C VAL A 131 9.77 -6.19 20.18
N GLN A 132 10.62 -5.63 21.04
CA GLN A 132 11.83 -6.31 21.48
C GLN A 132 11.44 -7.34 22.55
N PRO A 133 11.86 -8.61 22.43
CA PRO A 133 11.75 -9.53 23.55
C PRO A 133 12.62 -8.99 24.71
N SER A 134 11.99 -8.84 25.87
CA SER A 134 12.62 -8.47 27.15
C SER A 134 13.50 -9.57 27.72
#